data_AF-A0AAV4T9V7-F1
#
_entry.id   AF-A0AAV4T9V7-F1
#
_cell.length_a   1.000
_cell.length_b   1.000
_cell.length_c   1.000
_cell.angle_alpha   90.00
_cell.angle_beta   90.00
_cell.angle_gamma   90.00
#
_symmetry.space_group_name_H-M   'P 1'
#
loop_
_entity.id
_entity.type
_entity.pdbx_description
1 polymer ?
#
loop_
_entity_poly.entity_id
_entity_poly.type
_entity_poly.pdbx_seq_one_letter_code
_entity_poly.pdbx_strand_id
1 'polypeptide(L)'
;MGTSNITLFFPKELESSTSFTEKPTLRRRKLSNKEETIVNTPKQIVKKIKKNTKKVMDVEIEKSTKNGTDGESEEVIPSDEDSDISETKLPAVSIRTIYPENKILKEPERNVSLSRKSMSKKKKMNKRKEITNGTPKQAVKKRKGKNQVFRIEKDEEESSSENDEGVPKFALTTIPCGNEAAVMAVEWILNPVTPADFFEEYFDQQPLHISRSNINFYKGLFCSDTFNKIVKENHLLYGDHIDVLIYKNGMRQPIDLITEKVTSSFLWNAFKDGYSIRFRNPQVYHESLQNLCSLVQEYFSSNVGVNMYLTPAGCQGFPPHFDDIDAFVLQIEGKKIWKLYNSIDENEVLARKSSQDLKEDEIGEPFMEVELKAGDMLYFPRGVIHQAKSAPDVHSLHLTVSTNQLNTWGDLLLDGFIDAVEQATENDVEFRKTVPKDIFDYAGSLSVSANSPERQEFLEKTSSLMHKALDYFSVEHIVDSAALNFMHKSLPPVFTQMEKACSVHGNGAEFKNGKVHLKQNLTLNNKIRFIRKRAVRVLLEFDMSISVLLNICPAFVKIKDLPHEDSDALLTLMQKLYDLGILMTETPIKCSSE
;
A
#
# COMPACT_ATOMS: atom_id res chain seq x y z
N MET A 1 8.49 30.34 25.77
CA MET A 1 8.79 28.90 25.92
C MET A 1 7.49 28.13 25.93
N GLY A 2 7.04 27.69 24.75
CA GLY A 2 6.01 26.67 24.59
C GLY A 2 6.55 25.76 23.51
N THR A 3 7.08 24.60 23.88
CA THR A 3 7.48 23.58 22.92
C THR A 3 6.21 22.97 22.36
N SER A 4 5.82 23.40 21.16
CA SER A 4 4.79 22.72 20.38
C SER A 4 5.27 21.29 20.15
N ASN A 5 4.59 20.32 20.74
CA ASN A 5 4.86 18.91 20.50
C ASN A 5 4.42 18.59 19.07
N ILE A 6 5.34 18.64 18.12
CA ILE A 6 5.10 18.17 16.76
C ILE A 6 5.09 16.64 16.83
N THR A 7 3.92 16.02 16.67
CA THR A 7 3.79 14.57 16.59
C THR A 7 3.98 14.15 15.13
N LEU A 8 5.14 13.58 14.82
CA LEU A 8 5.45 12.95 13.53
C LEU A 8 5.35 11.43 13.67
N PHE A 9 4.77 10.76 12.67
CA PHE A 9 4.64 9.31 12.63
C PHE A 9 5.48 8.73 11.48
N PHE A 10 6.13 7.59 11.75
CA PHE A 10 7.07 6.94 10.82
C PHE A 10 6.71 5.47 10.56
N PRO A 11 7.12 4.90 9.41
CA PRO A 11 7.13 3.45 9.20
C PRO A 11 7.98 2.73 10.25
N LYS A 12 7.57 1.51 10.62
CA LYS A 12 8.08 0.73 11.77
C LYS A 12 9.59 0.44 11.78
N GLU A 13 10.27 0.54 10.63
CA GLU A 13 11.73 0.32 10.54
C GLU A 13 12.58 1.56 10.84
N LEU A 14 11.97 2.75 10.95
CA LEU A 14 12.66 4.00 11.32
C LEU A 14 12.57 4.32 12.83
N GLU A 15 11.87 3.49 13.60
CA GLU A 15 11.81 3.60 15.06
C GLU A 15 12.95 2.80 15.70
N SER A 16 13.96 3.49 16.23
CA SER A 16 14.94 2.85 17.12
C SER A 16 14.21 2.31 18.36
N SER A 17 14.16 1.00 18.48
CA SER A 17 13.69 0.17 19.62
C SER A 17 13.26 0.93 20.89
N THR A 18 12.01 1.40 20.95
CA THR A 18 11.29 1.57 22.21
C THR A 18 9.81 1.25 21.97
N SER A 19 9.34 0.17 22.59
CA SER A 19 7.96 -0.28 22.54
C SER A 19 7.01 0.70 23.23
N PHE A 20 6.00 1.21 22.51
CA PHE A 20 4.77 1.74 23.09
C PHE A 20 3.57 1.29 22.25
N THR A 21 2.67 0.53 22.87
CA THR A 21 1.32 0.24 22.36
C THR A 21 0.32 1.01 23.19
N GLU A 22 0.00 2.24 22.77
CA GLU A 22 -1.29 2.89 23.06
C GLU A 22 -1.87 3.35 21.73
N LYS A 23 -3.16 3.14 21.50
CA LYS A 23 -3.87 3.77 20.39
C LYS A 23 -3.86 5.30 20.64
N PRO A 24 -3.36 6.13 19.72
CA PRO A 24 -3.33 7.57 19.95
C PRO A 24 -4.76 8.14 19.90
N THR A 25 -5.19 8.76 20.99
CA THR A 25 -6.42 9.56 21.06
C THR A 25 -6.11 11.01 20.66
N LEU A 26 -6.65 11.45 19.54
CA LEU A 26 -6.54 12.83 19.05
C LEU A 26 -7.57 13.70 19.78
N ARG A 27 -7.12 14.50 20.76
CA ARG A 27 -7.99 15.40 21.53
C ARG A 27 -8.23 16.72 20.79
N ARG A 28 -9.50 17.07 20.60
CA ARG A 28 -9.95 18.36 20.09
C ARG A 28 -9.88 19.44 21.18
N ARG A 29 -9.13 20.54 20.96
CA ARG A 29 -9.34 21.81 21.69
C ARG A 29 -10.22 22.74 20.85
N LYS A 30 -11.23 23.34 21.48
CA LYS A 30 -12.12 24.32 20.85
C LYS A 30 -11.31 25.55 20.45
N LEU A 31 -11.30 25.87 19.15
CA LEU A 31 -10.82 27.15 18.62
C LEU A 31 -11.86 28.22 18.91
N SER A 32 -11.50 29.22 19.71
CA SER A 32 -12.26 30.46 19.85
C SER A 32 -11.85 31.43 18.75
N ASN A 33 -12.84 31.96 18.02
CA ASN A 33 -12.66 33.01 17.02
C ASN A 33 -11.92 34.22 17.61
N LYS A 34 -10.78 34.62 17.03
CA LYS A 34 -10.29 36.00 17.07
C LYS A 34 -9.29 36.32 15.94
N GLU A 35 -9.65 37.39 15.23
CA GLU A 35 -8.85 38.34 14.43
C GLU A 35 -8.05 37.83 13.20
N GLU A 36 -8.53 38.25 12.02
CA GLU A 36 -7.86 38.14 10.73
C GLU A 36 -6.63 39.06 10.67
N THR A 37 -5.45 38.49 10.92
CA THR A 37 -4.20 38.99 10.35
C THR A 37 -3.97 38.32 9.00
N ILE A 38 -3.68 39.12 7.95
CA ILE A 38 -3.41 38.64 6.59
C ILE A 38 -2.10 37.84 6.59
N VAL A 39 -2.21 36.54 6.87
CA VAL A 39 -1.14 35.56 6.66
C VAL A 39 -1.38 34.93 5.30
N ASN A 40 -0.39 35.03 4.40
CA ASN A 40 -0.47 34.41 3.08
C ASN A 40 -0.74 32.90 3.23
N THR A 41 -1.74 32.39 2.54
CA THR A 41 -2.10 30.96 2.59
C THR A 41 -0.94 30.09 2.07
N PRO A 42 -0.76 28.84 2.55
CA PRO A 42 0.25 27.91 2.04
C PRO A 42 0.25 27.81 0.51
N LYS A 43 -0.93 27.85 -0.11
CA LYS A 43 -1.11 27.83 -1.57
C LYS A 43 -0.48 29.05 -2.27
N GLN A 44 -0.48 30.23 -1.65
CA GLN A 44 0.12 31.45 -2.21
C GLN A 44 1.65 31.43 -2.10
N ILE A 45 2.20 30.93 -0.98
CA ILE A 45 3.64 30.75 -0.79
C ILE A 45 4.18 29.70 -1.77
N VAL A 46 3.50 28.54 -1.89
CA VAL A 46 3.85 27.48 -2.86
C VAL A 46 3.81 27.99 -4.29
N LYS A 47 2.81 28.80 -4.68
CA LYS A 47 2.75 29.42 -6.01
C LYS A 47 3.92 30.36 -6.27
N LYS A 48 4.34 31.15 -5.27
CA LYS A 48 5.48 32.08 -5.37
C LYS A 48 6.81 31.32 -5.50
N ILE A 49 6.99 30.25 -4.73
CA ILE A 49 8.18 29.38 -4.81
C ILE A 49 8.25 28.68 -6.16
N LYS A 50 7.17 28.00 -6.61
CA LYS A 50 7.13 27.30 -7.92
C LYS A 50 7.39 28.23 -9.11
N LYS A 51 6.94 29.49 -9.02
CA LYS A 51 7.19 30.50 -10.05
C LYS A 51 8.65 30.96 -10.09
N ASN A 52 9.33 30.97 -8.95
CA ASN A 52 10.76 31.29 -8.85
C ASN A 52 11.65 30.12 -9.30
N THR A 53 11.30 28.86 -8.99
CA THR A 53 12.06 27.69 -9.47
C THR A 53 12.03 27.56 -10.99
N LYS A 54 10.86 27.81 -11.61
CA LYS A 54 10.73 27.80 -13.08
C LYS A 54 11.60 28.88 -13.75
N LYS A 55 11.76 30.04 -13.10
CA LYS A 55 12.59 31.16 -13.58
C LYS A 55 14.10 30.92 -13.44
N VAL A 56 14.52 29.99 -12.57
CA VAL A 56 15.93 29.60 -12.41
C VAL A 56 16.34 28.58 -13.48
N MET A 57 15.44 27.67 -13.87
CA MET A 57 15.69 26.70 -14.95
C MET A 57 15.91 27.40 -16.31
N ASP A 58 15.19 28.48 -16.59
CA ASP A 58 15.36 29.25 -17.84
C ASP A 58 16.68 30.06 -17.87
N VAL A 59 17.28 30.35 -16.70
CA VAL A 59 18.53 31.14 -16.59
C VAL A 59 19.79 30.25 -16.59
N GLU A 60 19.68 28.98 -16.18
CA GLU A 60 20.80 28.02 -16.21
C GLU A 60 21.13 27.51 -17.62
N ILE A 61 20.21 27.62 -18.59
CA ILE A 61 20.48 27.29 -20.00
C ILE A 61 21.36 28.37 -20.68
N GLU A 62 21.34 29.62 -20.20
CA GLU A 62 22.10 30.73 -20.82
C GLU A 62 23.51 30.94 -20.24
N LYS A 63 23.89 30.29 -19.12
CA LYS A 63 25.16 30.57 -18.43
C LYS A 63 26.26 29.52 -18.61
N SER A 64 26.07 28.50 -19.43
CA SER A 64 27.09 27.46 -19.69
C SER A 64 28.20 27.86 -20.67
N THR A 65 28.30 29.13 -21.06
CA THR A 65 29.42 29.64 -21.88
C THR A 65 30.05 30.90 -21.27
N LYS A 66 31.01 30.72 -20.35
CA LYS A 66 32.30 31.45 -20.25
C LYS A 66 33.00 31.21 -18.90
N ASN A 67 34.25 30.75 -19.01
CA ASN A 67 35.49 30.95 -18.22
C ASN A 67 35.37 31.71 -16.86
N GLY A 68 36.10 31.40 -15.79
CA GLY A 68 37.40 30.76 -15.64
C GLY A 68 38.34 31.67 -14.81
N THR A 69 38.94 31.06 -13.77
CA THR A 69 40.25 31.34 -13.10
C THR A 69 40.47 32.51 -12.10
N ASP A 70 41.14 32.11 -10.99
CA ASP A 70 42.06 32.78 -10.04
C ASP A 70 41.48 33.74 -8.97
N GLY A 71 41.95 33.82 -7.71
CA GLY A 71 43.03 33.19 -6.92
C GLY A 71 43.20 33.98 -5.59
N GLU A 72 43.68 33.30 -4.52
CA GLU A 72 44.45 33.76 -3.30
C GLU A 72 43.98 35.01 -2.50
N SER A 73 44.14 35.21 -1.18
CA SER A 73 45.00 34.71 -0.07
C SER A 73 44.46 35.25 1.29
N GLU A 74 44.78 34.54 2.38
CA GLU A 74 45.19 34.93 3.78
C GLU A 74 44.71 36.28 4.40
N GLU A 75 44.46 36.49 5.71
CA GLU A 75 45.10 36.00 6.95
C GLU A 75 44.37 36.61 8.19
N VAL A 76 44.72 36.14 9.40
CA VAL A 76 44.65 36.78 10.75
C VAL A 76 43.49 36.46 11.73
N ILE A 77 43.90 35.75 12.79
CA ILE A 77 43.36 35.50 14.16
C ILE A 77 43.99 36.57 15.10
N PRO A 78 43.37 37.12 16.19
CA PRO A 78 43.24 36.43 17.49
C PRO A 78 42.05 36.83 18.40
N SER A 79 41.46 35.84 19.11
CA SER A 79 41.54 35.61 20.59
C SER A 79 40.40 36.35 21.34
N ASP A 80 39.83 35.96 22.48
CA ASP A 80 40.23 35.16 23.64
C ASP A 80 38.97 34.75 24.46
N GLU A 81 39.18 33.83 25.42
CA GLU A 81 38.53 33.70 26.75
C GLU A 81 37.16 33.01 26.98
N ASP A 82 37.28 31.76 27.48
CA ASP A 82 36.80 31.22 28.78
C ASP A 82 35.43 31.62 29.37
N SER A 83 34.63 30.59 29.70
CA SER A 83 34.23 30.30 31.09
C SER A 83 33.35 29.04 31.20
N ASP A 84 33.34 28.52 32.42
CA ASP A 84 33.26 27.12 32.80
C ASP A 84 31.94 26.83 33.58
N ILE A 85 31.65 25.54 33.80
CA ILE A 85 30.87 24.97 34.93
C ILE A 85 29.31 25.05 34.92
N SER A 86 28.63 23.90 34.77
CA SER A 86 28.19 23.02 35.90
C SER A 86 27.11 21.99 35.49
N GLU A 87 27.39 20.73 35.83
CA GLU A 87 26.44 19.62 35.93
C GLU A 87 25.51 19.79 37.14
N THR A 88 24.24 19.39 37.01
CA THR A 88 23.45 18.84 38.12
C THR A 88 22.65 17.61 37.67
N LYS A 89 22.68 16.59 38.52
CA LYS A 89 22.20 15.22 38.29
C LYS A 89 20.96 14.91 39.15
N LEU A 90 20.09 14.06 38.59
CA LEU A 90 19.17 13.07 39.24
C LEU A 90 17.82 13.58 39.80
N PRO A 91 16.75 12.73 39.91
CA PRO A 91 16.78 11.26 39.97
C PRO A 91 15.77 10.47 39.10
N ALA A 92 16.04 9.17 39.04
CA ALA A 92 15.24 8.11 38.42
C ALA A 92 13.98 7.76 39.24
N VAL A 93 12.88 7.43 38.54
CA VAL A 93 11.70 6.79 39.11
C VAL A 93 11.40 5.51 38.33
N SER A 94 11.44 4.39 39.02
CA SER A 94 11.05 3.06 38.52
C SER A 94 9.54 2.87 38.66
N ILE A 95 8.86 2.39 37.60
CA ILE A 95 7.49 1.87 37.71
C ILE A 95 7.42 0.50 37.04
N ARG A 96 6.89 -0.47 37.78
CA ARG A 96 6.57 -1.84 37.35
C ARG A 96 5.30 -1.84 36.52
N THR A 97 5.30 -2.53 35.38
CA THR A 97 4.09 -2.85 34.61
C THR A 97 3.80 -4.34 34.69
N ILE A 98 2.56 -4.68 35.06
CA ILE A 98 1.96 -6.01 34.98
C ILE A 98 1.23 -6.09 33.63
N TYR A 99 1.52 -7.10 32.80
CA TYR A 99 0.82 -7.35 31.54
C TYR A 99 -0.39 -8.28 31.76
N PRO A 100 -1.55 -8.04 31.12
CA PRO A 100 -2.44 -9.12 30.72
C PRO A 100 -2.02 -9.62 29.33
N GLU A 101 -1.69 -10.90 29.24
CA GLU A 101 -1.44 -11.64 28.00
C GLU A 101 -2.68 -11.59 27.09
N ASN A 102 -2.53 -11.08 25.86
CA ASN A 102 -3.50 -11.34 24.80
C ASN A 102 -3.33 -12.79 24.33
N LYS A 103 -4.13 -13.69 24.90
CA LYS A 103 -4.39 -15.00 24.33
C LYS A 103 -4.98 -14.82 22.93
N ILE A 104 -4.27 -15.35 21.94
CA ILE A 104 -4.81 -15.68 20.62
C ILE A 104 -5.96 -16.68 20.86
N LEU A 105 -7.20 -16.21 20.73
CA LEU A 105 -8.35 -17.09 20.66
C LEU A 105 -8.33 -17.78 19.29
N LYS A 106 -7.96 -19.07 19.28
CA LYS A 106 -8.34 -19.99 18.20
C LYS A 106 -9.86 -20.00 18.13
N GLU A 107 -10.43 -19.63 16.98
CA GLU A 107 -11.85 -19.79 16.75
C GLU A 107 -12.21 -21.29 16.76
N PRO A 108 -13.31 -21.70 17.41
CA PRO A 108 -13.78 -23.07 17.35
C PRO A 108 -14.52 -23.32 16.03
N GLU A 109 -14.16 -24.40 15.35
CA GLU A 109 -14.93 -24.99 14.25
C GLU A 109 -16.40 -25.16 14.68
N ARG A 110 -17.30 -24.36 14.08
CA ARG A 110 -18.74 -24.60 14.21
C ARG A 110 -19.18 -25.59 13.14
N ASN A 111 -19.12 -26.88 13.50
CA ASN A 111 -19.95 -27.90 12.87
C ASN A 111 -21.42 -27.63 13.19
N VAL A 112 -22.16 -27.02 12.25
CA VAL A 112 -23.62 -26.97 12.31
C VAL A 112 -24.17 -28.03 11.38
N SER A 113 -24.54 -29.17 11.96
CA SER A 113 -25.34 -30.21 11.33
C SER A 113 -26.79 -29.72 11.22
N LEU A 114 -27.20 -29.24 10.04
CA LEU A 114 -28.62 -29.05 9.73
C LEU A 114 -29.18 -30.32 9.11
N SER A 115 -29.79 -31.15 9.97
CA SER A 115 -30.69 -32.20 9.50
C SER A 115 -31.93 -31.55 8.86
N ARG A 116 -32.15 -31.76 7.56
CA ARG A 116 -33.46 -31.54 6.94
C ARG A 116 -34.03 -32.87 6.45
N LYS A 117 -34.92 -33.42 7.28
CA LYS A 117 -35.99 -34.31 6.84
C LYS A 117 -37.07 -33.47 6.15
N SER A 118 -37.44 -33.80 4.92
CA SER A 118 -38.84 -33.91 4.46
C SER A 118 -38.85 -34.28 2.98
N MET A 119 -39.29 -35.50 2.69
CA MET A 119 -40.61 -35.84 2.15
C MET A 119 -40.77 -35.57 0.65
N SER A 120 -40.84 -36.68 -0.06
CA SER A 120 -41.30 -36.82 -1.43
C SER A 120 -42.72 -36.31 -1.62
N LYS A 121 -42.97 -35.64 -2.75
CA LYS A 121 -44.27 -35.65 -3.43
C LYS A 121 -44.10 -35.29 -4.91
N LYS A 122 -44.31 -36.31 -5.76
CA LYS A 122 -44.58 -36.19 -7.20
C LYS A 122 -45.94 -35.52 -7.44
N LYS A 123 -46.06 -34.66 -8.46
CA LYS A 123 -47.17 -34.57 -9.45
C LYS A 123 -46.88 -33.41 -10.43
N LYS A 124 -46.58 -33.71 -11.69
CA LYS A 124 -47.48 -33.76 -12.88
C LYS A 124 -47.90 -32.38 -13.44
N MET A 125 -47.19 -32.02 -14.51
CA MET A 125 -47.59 -31.36 -15.76
C MET A 125 -49.08 -31.06 -15.98
N ASN A 126 -49.39 -29.81 -16.38
CA ASN A 126 -50.47 -29.52 -17.35
C ASN A 126 -50.30 -28.15 -18.02
N LYS A 127 -50.50 -28.14 -19.36
CA LYS A 127 -50.60 -26.98 -20.26
C LYS A 127 -51.97 -26.31 -20.16
N ARG A 128 -52.07 -24.97 -20.26
CA ARG A 128 -53.08 -24.30 -21.12
C ARG A 128 -52.82 -22.80 -21.37
N LYS A 129 -53.28 -22.41 -22.57
CA LYS A 129 -53.17 -21.22 -23.42
C LYS A 129 -53.60 -19.84 -22.88
N GLU A 130 -52.94 -18.84 -23.46
CA GLU A 130 -53.25 -17.41 -23.77
C GLU A 130 -54.69 -16.89 -23.62
N ILE A 131 -54.84 -15.61 -23.21
CA ILE A 131 -55.49 -14.50 -23.96
C ILE A 131 -54.85 -13.15 -23.58
N THR A 132 -54.70 -12.30 -24.60
CA THR A 132 -54.11 -10.96 -24.73
C THR A 132 -54.88 -9.80 -24.08
N ASN A 133 -54.19 -8.68 -23.75
CA ASN A 133 -54.59 -7.32 -24.16
C ASN A 133 -53.53 -6.23 -23.86
N GLY A 134 -53.24 -5.40 -24.88
CA GLY A 134 -53.07 -3.94 -24.76
C GLY A 134 -51.70 -3.37 -24.36
N THR A 135 -50.95 -2.85 -25.34
CA THR A 135 -49.69 -2.09 -25.24
C THR A 135 -49.95 -0.57 -24.99
N PRO A 136 -48.96 0.28 -24.60
CA PRO A 136 -47.88 0.69 -25.50
C PRO A 136 -46.46 0.71 -24.91
N LYS A 137 -45.54 0.51 -25.85
CA LYS A 137 -44.09 0.36 -25.72
C LYS A 137 -43.42 1.70 -25.37
N GLN A 138 -42.53 1.70 -24.38
CA GLN A 138 -41.32 2.53 -24.43
C GLN A 138 -40.13 1.60 -24.68
N ALA A 139 -39.47 1.86 -25.81
CA ALA A 139 -38.34 1.10 -26.30
C ALA A 139 -37.09 1.42 -25.47
N VAL A 140 -36.72 0.54 -24.54
CA VAL A 140 -35.35 0.49 -24.02
C VAL A 140 -34.60 -0.53 -24.89
N LYS A 141 -33.69 -0.02 -25.73
CA LYS A 141 -32.78 -0.84 -26.53
C LYS A 141 -31.96 -1.74 -25.60
N LYS A 142 -32.27 -3.03 -25.57
CA LYS A 142 -31.33 -4.07 -25.12
C LYS A 142 -30.11 -4.04 -26.04
N ARG A 143 -29.03 -3.38 -25.62
CA ARG A 143 -27.70 -3.65 -26.16
C ARG A 143 -27.30 -5.04 -25.68
N LYS A 144 -27.29 -6.01 -26.58
CA LYS A 144 -26.49 -7.22 -26.42
C LYS A 144 -25.02 -6.78 -26.42
N GLY A 145 -24.44 -6.59 -25.24
CA GLY A 145 -22.99 -6.47 -25.11
C GLY A 145 -22.37 -7.80 -25.51
N LYS A 146 -21.71 -7.83 -26.67
CA LYS A 146 -20.65 -8.82 -26.89
C LYS A 146 -19.49 -8.34 -26.03
N ASN A 147 -19.15 -9.07 -24.97
CA ASN A 147 -17.89 -8.88 -24.26
C ASN A 147 -16.78 -9.20 -25.27
N GLN A 148 -16.23 -8.16 -25.90
CA GLN A 148 -15.01 -8.29 -26.69
C GLN A 148 -13.84 -8.21 -25.71
N VAL A 149 -13.11 -9.32 -25.62
CA VAL A 149 -11.76 -9.34 -25.06
C VAL A 149 -10.93 -8.36 -25.88
N PHE A 150 -10.51 -7.23 -25.28
CA PHE A 150 -9.56 -6.32 -25.91
C PHE A 150 -8.16 -6.93 -25.80
N ARG A 151 -7.75 -7.61 -26.87
CA ARG A 151 -6.37 -8.04 -27.09
C ARG A 151 -5.66 -6.93 -27.85
N ILE A 152 -4.72 -6.24 -27.21
CA ILE A 152 -3.83 -5.31 -27.89
C ILE A 152 -2.68 -6.15 -28.44
N GLU A 153 -2.78 -6.59 -29.70
CA GLU A 153 -1.65 -7.11 -30.47
C GLU A 153 -0.98 -5.93 -31.17
N LYS A 154 0.34 -5.77 -31.05
CA LYS A 154 1.11 -4.92 -31.98
C LYS A 154 1.61 -5.81 -33.11
N ASP A 155 1.38 -5.38 -34.34
CA ASP A 155 1.84 -6.02 -35.57
C ASP A 155 3.37 -6.20 -35.60
N GLU A 156 3.79 -7.31 -36.20
CA GLU A 156 5.15 -7.83 -36.29
C GLU A 156 6.03 -7.02 -37.27
N GLU A 157 7.26 -6.72 -36.86
CA GLU A 157 8.41 -6.74 -37.75
C GLU A 157 9.44 -7.72 -37.16
N GLU A 158 9.58 -8.89 -37.78
CA GLU A 158 10.69 -9.81 -37.54
C GLU A 158 12.00 -9.10 -37.95
N SER A 159 12.74 -8.61 -36.96
CA SER A 159 14.18 -8.39 -37.13
C SER A 159 14.93 -9.08 -36.00
N SER A 160 15.73 -10.07 -36.40
CA SER A 160 16.78 -10.65 -35.57
C SER A 160 17.88 -9.61 -35.40
N SER A 161 17.72 -8.72 -34.43
CA SER A 161 18.82 -7.89 -33.94
C SER A 161 18.68 -7.70 -32.44
N GLU A 162 19.78 -7.94 -31.73
CA GLU A 162 19.96 -7.76 -30.28
C GLU A 162 19.94 -6.26 -29.89
N ASN A 163 18.89 -5.53 -30.29
CA ASN A 163 18.72 -4.12 -29.94
C ASN A 163 17.56 -3.97 -28.95
N ASP A 164 17.89 -4.14 -27.67
CA ASP A 164 17.06 -3.89 -26.47
C ASP A 164 16.86 -2.37 -26.21
N GLU A 165 16.77 -1.57 -27.29
CA GLU A 165 16.61 -0.12 -27.27
C GLU A 165 15.13 0.23 -27.49
N GLY A 166 14.35 0.29 -26.42
CA GLY A 166 12.95 0.74 -26.48
C GLY A 166 12.05 0.14 -25.40
N VAL A 167 12.51 -0.92 -24.74
CA VAL A 167 11.85 -1.44 -23.54
C VAL A 167 12.23 -0.52 -22.38
N PRO A 168 11.28 0.04 -21.62
CA PRO A 168 11.63 0.76 -20.42
C PRO A 168 12.31 -0.22 -19.47
N LYS A 169 13.64 -0.12 -19.35
CA LYS A 169 14.40 -0.88 -18.37
C LYS A 169 13.98 -0.34 -17.01
N PHE A 170 13.17 -1.10 -16.28
CA PHE A 170 12.93 -0.86 -14.86
C PHE A 170 14.21 -1.21 -14.09
N ALA A 171 15.21 -0.34 -14.23
CA ALA A 171 16.47 -0.44 -13.53
C ALA A 171 16.22 -0.06 -12.07
N LEU A 172 15.83 -1.08 -11.29
CA LEU A 172 15.44 -0.99 -9.89
C LEU A 172 16.44 -0.25 -8.99
N THR A 173 17.69 -0.08 -9.42
CA THR A 173 18.76 0.61 -8.69
C THR A 173 18.95 2.08 -9.08
N THR A 174 18.33 2.56 -10.17
CA THR A 174 18.60 3.90 -10.75
C THR A 174 17.36 4.79 -10.90
N ILE A 175 16.15 4.28 -10.61
CA ILE A 175 14.94 5.11 -10.73
C ILE A 175 14.96 6.17 -9.62
N PRO A 176 14.88 7.47 -9.96
CA PRO A 176 14.74 8.54 -8.96
C PRO A 176 13.53 8.24 -8.10
N CYS A 177 13.64 8.41 -6.80
CA CYS A 177 12.57 8.08 -5.88
C CYS A 177 11.47 9.15 -5.74
N GLY A 178 10.31 8.76 -5.20
CA GLY A 178 9.19 9.64 -4.86
C GLY A 178 7.99 9.46 -5.80
N ASN A 179 7.05 10.40 -5.77
CA ASN A 179 5.80 10.28 -6.54
C ASN A 179 6.02 9.98 -8.04
N GLU A 180 7.04 10.56 -8.67
CA GLU A 180 7.38 10.30 -10.08
C GLU A 180 7.82 8.84 -10.29
N ALA A 181 8.65 8.31 -9.39
CA ALA A 181 9.07 6.91 -9.36
C ALA A 181 7.89 5.94 -9.27
N ALA A 182 6.96 6.25 -8.37
CA ALA A 182 5.76 5.45 -8.14
C ALA A 182 4.87 5.43 -9.39
N VAL A 183 4.72 6.58 -10.06
CA VAL A 183 4.02 6.70 -11.35
C VAL A 183 4.74 5.88 -12.42
N MET A 184 6.06 6.03 -12.56
CA MET A 184 6.85 5.27 -13.54
C MET A 184 6.78 3.75 -13.33
N ALA A 185 6.72 3.28 -12.09
CA ALA A 185 6.58 1.86 -11.77
C ALA A 185 5.25 1.29 -12.25
N VAL A 186 4.15 2.03 -12.01
CA VAL A 186 2.82 1.63 -12.48
C VAL A 186 2.70 1.75 -14.00
N GLU A 187 3.25 2.81 -14.60
CA GLU A 187 3.36 2.96 -16.07
C GLU A 187 4.13 1.79 -16.69
N TRP A 188 5.21 1.35 -16.06
CA TRP A 188 5.99 0.20 -16.53
C TRP A 188 5.19 -1.10 -16.45
N ILE A 189 4.50 -1.38 -15.34
CA ILE A 189 3.63 -2.57 -15.20
C ILE A 189 2.52 -2.56 -16.25
N LEU A 190 1.94 -1.39 -16.56
CA LEU A 190 0.80 -1.22 -17.45
C LEU A 190 1.19 -1.01 -18.92
N ASN A 191 2.46 -0.82 -19.25
CA ASN A 191 2.88 -0.50 -20.62
C ASN A 191 2.39 -1.57 -21.62
N PRO A 192 1.74 -1.21 -22.74
CA PRO A 192 1.61 0.13 -23.31
C PRO A 192 0.36 0.92 -22.89
N VAL A 193 -0.51 0.37 -22.03
CA VAL A 193 -1.70 1.06 -21.51
C VAL A 193 -1.26 2.15 -20.55
N THR A 194 -1.78 3.37 -20.70
CA THR A 194 -1.46 4.44 -19.76
C THR A 194 -2.20 4.23 -18.43
N PRO A 195 -1.68 4.69 -17.30
CA PRO A 195 -2.42 4.63 -16.04
C PRO A 195 -3.78 5.31 -16.12
N ALA A 196 -3.91 6.41 -16.87
CA ALA A 196 -5.19 7.10 -17.05
C ALA A 196 -6.24 6.18 -17.70
N ASP A 197 -5.90 5.56 -18.83
CA ASP A 197 -6.79 4.63 -19.53
C ASP A 197 -7.10 3.39 -18.66
N PHE A 198 -6.11 2.91 -17.91
CA PHE A 198 -6.28 1.81 -16.97
C PHE A 198 -7.35 2.10 -15.91
N PHE A 199 -7.26 3.26 -15.24
CA PHE A 199 -8.22 3.62 -14.20
C PHE A 199 -9.60 3.98 -14.76
N GLU A 200 -9.67 4.50 -15.98
CA GLU A 200 -10.94 4.84 -16.62
C GLU A 200 -11.69 3.59 -17.09
N GLU A 201 -10.98 2.62 -17.69
CA GLU A 201 -11.64 1.52 -18.41
C GLU A 201 -11.58 0.15 -17.70
N TYR A 202 -10.61 -0.08 -16.82
CA TYR A 202 -10.32 -1.43 -16.32
C TYR A 202 -10.38 -1.54 -14.80
N PHE A 203 -9.76 -0.61 -14.07
CA PHE A 203 -9.67 -0.67 -12.62
C PHE A 203 -11.05 -0.73 -11.96
N ASP A 204 -11.24 -1.69 -11.04
CA ASP A 204 -12.54 -2.00 -10.39
C ASP A 204 -13.70 -2.37 -11.34
N GLN A 205 -13.43 -2.58 -12.64
CA GLN A 205 -14.46 -2.78 -13.67
C GLN A 205 -14.31 -4.10 -14.42
N GLN A 206 -13.16 -4.36 -15.04
CA GLN A 206 -12.97 -5.51 -15.91
C GLN A 206 -11.49 -5.93 -16.02
N PRO A 207 -11.22 -7.20 -16.37
CA PRO A 207 -9.85 -7.66 -16.57
C PRO A 207 -9.15 -6.99 -17.75
N LEU A 208 -7.83 -6.87 -17.64
CA LEU A 208 -6.95 -6.37 -18.70
C LEU A 208 -5.83 -7.38 -18.94
N HIS A 209 -5.74 -7.89 -20.17
CA HIS A 209 -4.59 -8.70 -20.61
C HIS A 209 -3.70 -7.84 -21.51
N ILE A 210 -2.44 -7.67 -21.11
CA ILE A 210 -1.39 -7.07 -21.90
C ILE A 210 -0.46 -8.17 -22.39
N SER A 211 -0.57 -8.49 -23.68
CA SER A 211 0.36 -9.40 -24.34
C SER A 211 1.57 -8.61 -24.84
N ARG A 212 2.77 -9.00 -24.42
CA ARG A 212 4.03 -8.39 -24.83
C ARG A 212 4.84 -9.40 -25.63
N SER A 213 5.33 -8.97 -26.79
CA SER A 213 6.26 -9.79 -27.59
C SER A 213 7.68 -9.85 -27.01
N ASN A 214 7.94 -9.14 -25.90
CA ASN A 214 9.25 -9.13 -25.24
C ASN A 214 9.28 -10.09 -24.03
N ILE A 215 9.91 -11.26 -24.24
CA ILE A 215 10.10 -12.27 -23.20
C ILE A 215 10.97 -11.80 -22.02
N ASN A 216 11.84 -10.82 -22.26
CA ASN A 216 12.77 -10.28 -21.28
C ASN A 216 12.21 -9.05 -20.54
N PHE A 217 10.93 -8.71 -20.70
CA PHE A 217 10.35 -7.48 -20.12
C PHE A 217 10.57 -7.39 -18.61
N TYR A 218 10.42 -8.50 -17.87
CA TYR A 218 10.64 -8.57 -16.42
C TYR A 218 12.04 -9.04 -16.02
N LYS A 219 13.00 -9.11 -16.96
CA LYS A 219 14.36 -9.56 -16.66
C LYS A 219 15.00 -8.67 -15.60
N GLY A 220 15.52 -9.30 -14.54
CA GLY A 220 16.12 -8.61 -13.39
C GLY A 220 15.15 -8.32 -12.24
N LEU A 221 13.84 -8.53 -12.42
CA LEU A 221 12.87 -8.41 -11.32
C LEU A 221 12.95 -9.61 -10.38
N PHE A 222 12.84 -10.83 -10.93
CA PHE A 222 12.91 -12.10 -10.20
C PHE A 222 13.07 -13.27 -11.19
N CYS A 223 13.50 -14.44 -10.72
CA CYS A 223 13.54 -15.68 -11.50
C CYS A 223 13.60 -16.91 -10.58
N SER A 224 13.48 -18.10 -11.17
CA SER A 224 13.57 -19.39 -10.48
C SER A 224 14.96 -19.63 -9.85
N ASP A 225 16.04 -19.15 -10.46
CA ASP A 225 17.39 -19.22 -9.89
C ASP A 225 17.51 -18.38 -8.60
N THR A 226 16.96 -17.17 -8.62
CA THR A 226 16.86 -16.31 -7.42
C THR A 226 16.06 -17.01 -6.34
N PHE A 227 14.92 -17.61 -6.67
CA PHE A 227 14.14 -18.39 -5.71
C PHE A 227 14.94 -19.56 -5.11
N ASN A 228 15.63 -20.33 -5.95
CA ASN A 228 16.48 -21.44 -5.50
C ASN A 228 17.60 -20.98 -4.56
N LYS A 229 18.21 -19.81 -4.84
CA LYS A 229 19.20 -19.18 -3.96
C LYS A 229 18.60 -18.81 -2.60
N ILE A 230 17.43 -18.15 -2.61
CA ILE A 230 16.72 -17.76 -1.37
C ILE A 230 16.42 -18.99 -0.51
N VAL A 231 15.91 -20.08 -1.09
CA VAL A 231 15.62 -21.33 -0.38
C VAL A 231 16.88 -21.94 0.26
N LYS A 232 18.06 -21.80 -0.35
CA LYS A 232 19.32 -22.34 0.18
C LYS A 232 19.91 -21.48 1.30
N GLU A 233 19.79 -20.16 1.18
CA GLU A 233 20.48 -19.20 2.05
C GLU A 233 19.64 -18.77 3.26
N ASN A 234 18.32 -18.98 3.23
CA ASN A 234 17.40 -18.50 4.26
C ASN A 234 16.73 -19.63 5.04
N HIS A 235 16.29 -19.32 6.25
CA HIS A 235 15.46 -20.20 7.06
C HIS A 235 13.99 -19.98 6.71
N LEU A 236 13.47 -20.75 5.76
CA LEU A 236 12.06 -20.72 5.35
C LEU A 236 11.29 -21.88 6.00
N LEU A 237 10.03 -21.63 6.31
CA LEU A 237 9.10 -22.60 6.89
C LEU A 237 7.91 -22.85 5.96
N TYR A 238 7.42 -24.08 5.91
CA TYR A 238 6.16 -24.41 5.24
C TYR A 238 4.97 -23.82 6.01
N GLY A 239 3.95 -23.38 5.27
CA GLY A 239 2.76 -22.69 5.80
C GLY A 239 2.97 -21.20 6.00
N ASP A 240 4.10 -20.81 6.60
CA ASP A 240 4.43 -19.38 6.83
C ASP A 240 4.97 -18.72 5.55
N HIS A 241 5.92 -19.38 4.88
CA HIS A 241 6.63 -18.82 3.73
C HIS A 241 6.29 -19.58 2.46
N ILE A 242 6.34 -20.91 2.50
CA ILE A 242 6.15 -21.76 1.32
C ILE A 242 4.92 -22.65 1.50
N ASP A 243 4.07 -22.71 0.48
CA ASP A 243 3.05 -23.75 0.36
C ASP A 243 3.36 -24.63 -0.85
N VAL A 244 3.15 -25.94 -0.70
CA VAL A 244 3.31 -26.91 -1.78
C VAL A 244 1.99 -27.66 -1.95
N LEU A 245 1.40 -27.61 -3.13
CA LEU A 245 0.08 -28.17 -3.38
C LEU A 245 -0.15 -28.54 -4.84
N ILE A 246 -1.06 -29.46 -5.07
CA ILE A 246 -1.55 -29.83 -6.40
C ILE A 246 -3.08 -29.81 -6.42
N TYR A 247 -3.66 -29.38 -7.54
CA TYR A 247 -5.08 -29.54 -7.81
C TYR A 247 -5.25 -30.68 -8.82
N LYS A 248 -5.90 -31.76 -8.37
CA LYS A 248 -6.09 -32.96 -9.18
C LYS A 248 -7.41 -33.63 -8.81
N ASN A 249 -8.13 -34.13 -9.81
CA ASN A 249 -9.42 -34.80 -9.64
C ASN A 249 -10.45 -33.94 -8.87
N GLY A 250 -10.51 -32.64 -9.16
CA GLY A 250 -11.46 -31.74 -8.51
C GLY A 250 -11.11 -31.35 -7.07
N MET A 251 -9.95 -31.77 -6.54
CA MET A 251 -9.57 -31.52 -5.14
C MET A 251 -8.19 -30.87 -5.02
N ARG A 252 -8.09 -29.91 -4.11
CA ARG A 252 -6.83 -29.32 -3.65
C ARG A 252 -6.15 -30.27 -2.66
N GLN A 253 -4.88 -30.58 -2.91
CA GLN A 253 -4.08 -31.51 -2.12
C GLN A 253 -2.79 -30.81 -1.68
N PRO A 254 -2.80 -30.12 -0.52
CA PRO A 254 -1.58 -29.54 0.05
C PRO A 254 -0.70 -30.62 0.68
N ILE A 255 0.61 -30.38 0.69
CA ILE A 255 1.55 -31.12 1.53
C ILE A 255 1.49 -30.51 2.94
N ASP A 256 1.10 -31.32 3.92
CA ASP A 256 1.00 -30.90 5.32
C ASP A 256 2.32 -31.10 6.06
N LEU A 257 3.19 -30.10 5.94
CA LEU A 257 4.46 -30.00 6.69
C LEU A 257 4.53 -28.67 7.44
N ILE A 258 3.38 -28.15 7.89
CA ILE A 258 3.26 -26.80 8.45
C ILE A 258 4.27 -26.60 9.59
N THR A 259 4.95 -25.45 9.61
CA THR A 259 6.05 -25.07 10.52
C THR A 259 7.37 -25.83 10.34
N GLU A 260 7.45 -26.82 9.45
CA GLU A 260 8.72 -27.48 9.17
C GLU A 260 9.61 -26.63 8.27
N LYS A 261 10.93 -26.81 8.43
CA LYS A 261 11.93 -26.14 7.60
C LYS A 261 11.84 -26.62 6.16
N VAL A 262 11.80 -25.67 5.23
CA VAL A 262 11.91 -25.93 3.79
C VAL A 262 13.32 -26.40 3.46
N THR A 263 13.43 -27.53 2.78
CA THR A 263 14.71 -28.01 2.23
C THR A 263 14.62 -28.10 0.71
N SER A 264 15.69 -27.71 0.01
CA SER A 264 15.73 -27.75 -1.45
C SER A 264 15.44 -29.16 -2.00
N SER A 265 15.95 -30.21 -1.34
CA SER A 265 15.77 -31.59 -1.78
C SER A 265 14.29 -31.97 -1.81
N PHE A 266 13.57 -31.77 -0.72
CA PHE A 266 12.14 -32.09 -0.67
C PHE A 266 11.34 -31.22 -1.64
N LEU A 267 11.60 -29.91 -1.64
CA LEU A 267 10.87 -28.94 -2.46
C LEU A 267 10.95 -29.28 -3.96
N TRP A 268 12.15 -29.60 -4.45
CA TRP A 268 12.35 -29.90 -5.87
C TRP A 268 11.87 -31.31 -6.25
N ASN A 269 11.89 -32.28 -5.34
CA ASN A 269 11.25 -33.57 -5.56
C ASN A 269 9.73 -33.41 -5.68
N ALA A 270 9.10 -32.65 -4.78
CA ALA A 270 7.66 -32.36 -4.86
C ALA A 270 7.30 -31.63 -6.16
N PHE A 271 8.12 -30.66 -6.59
CA PHE A 271 7.94 -29.99 -7.89
C PHE A 271 7.99 -30.99 -9.06
N LYS A 272 8.97 -31.89 -9.06
CA LYS A 272 9.09 -32.95 -10.07
C LYS A 272 7.88 -33.89 -10.08
N ASP A 273 7.29 -34.13 -8.92
CA ASP A 273 6.09 -34.97 -8.75
C ASP A 273 4.78 -34.24 -9.14
N GLY A 274 4.86 -33.01 -9.65
CA GLY A 274 3.73 -32.26 -10.20
C GLY A 274 3.13 -31.22 -9.24
N TYR A 275 3.71 -31.03 -8.06
CA TYR A 275 3.22 -30.04 -7.10
C TYR A 275 3.63 -28.62 -7.51
N SER A 276 2.69 -27.68 -7.39
CA SER A 276 2.97 -26.25 -7.46
C SER A 276 3.55 -25.75 -6.14
N ILE A 277 4.43 -24.77 -6.25
CA ILE A 277 5.03 -24.07 -5.12
C ILE A 277 4.48 -22.64 -5.11
N ARG A 278 3.95 -22.21 -3.97
CA ARG A 278 3.67 -20.80 -3.69
C ARG A 278 4.69 -20.29 -2.67
N PHE A 279 5.35 -19.18 -2.98
CA PHE A 279 6.20 -18.46 -2.05
C PHE A 279 5.55 -17.12 -1.69
N ARG A 280 5.25 -16.96 -0.40
CA ARG A 280 4.59 -15.79 0.16
C ARG A 280 5.62 -14.73 0.50
N ASN A 281 5.28 -13.48 0.20
CA ASN A 281 6.08 -12.31 0.52
C ASN A 281 7.57 -12.39 0.10
N PRO A 282 7.89 -12.80 -1.15
CA PRO A 282 9.27 -12.87 -1.63
C PRO A 282 9.99 -11.50 -1.59
N GLN A 283 9.25 -10.39 -1.53
CA GLN A 283 9.79 -9.05 -1.34
C GLN A 283 10.60 -8.87 -0.05
N VAL A 284 10.41 -9.71 0.97
CA VAL A 284 11.23 -9.69 2.19
C VAL A 284 12.66 -10.16 1.92
N TYR A 285 12.86 -10.97 0.88
CA TYR A 285 14.15 -11.63 0.60
C TYR A 285 14.80 -11.13 -0.70
N HIS A 286 14.16 -10.21 -1.41
CA HIS A 286 14.65 -9.74 -2.71
C HIS A 286 14.38 -8.24 -2.90
N GLU A 287 15.46 -7.45 -2.89
CA GLU A 287 15.43 -5.98 -2.95
C GLU A 287 14.66 -5.46 -4.18
N SER A 288 14.76 -6.12 -5.33
CA SER A 288 14.00 -5.69 -6.52
C SER A 288 12.49 -5.77 -6.31
N LEU A 289 12.01 -6.82 -5.62
CA LEU A 289 10.59 -6.98 -5.33
C LEU A 289 10.16 -6.02 -4.21
N GLN A 290 11.02 -5.81 -3.21
CA GLN A 290 10.80 -4.81 -2.18
C GLN A 290 10.62 -3.42 -2.78
N ASN A 291 11.51 -3.03 -3.70
CA ASN A 291 11.46 -1.73 -4.35
C ASN A 291 10.16 -1.59 -5.16
N LEU A 292 9.82 -2.59 -5.99
CA LEU A 292 8.58 -2.60 -6.75
C LEU A 292 7.35 -2.42 -5.84
N CYS A 293 7.24 -3.22 -4.77
CA CYS A 293 6.14 -3.09 -3.82
C CYS A 293 6.12 -1.72 -3.15
N SER A 294 7.29 -1.18 -2.76
CA SER A 294 7.41 0.13 -2.10
C SER A 294 6.96 1.30 -2.98
N LEU A 295 7.12 1.16 -4.31
CA LEU A 295 6.70 2.16 -5.29
C LEU A 295 5.20 2.04 -5.61
N VAL A 296 4.72 0.81 -5.83
CA VAL A 296 3.30 0.55 -6.11
C VAL A 296 2.44 0.92 -4.89
N GLN A 297 2.89 0.68 -3.66
CA GLN A 297 2.15 1.09 -2.45
C GLN A 297 2.05 2.61 -2.34
N GLU A 298 3.10 3.35 -2.74
CA GLU A 298 3.09 4.82 -2.73
C GLU A 298 2.13 5.38 -3.77
N TYR A 299 1.99 4.69 -4.91
CA TYR A 299 1.01 5.03 -5.94
C TYR A 299 -0.42 4.82 -5.44
N PHE A 300 -0.76 3.61 -4.98
CA PHE A 300 -2.13 3.25 -4.60
C PHE A 300 -2.57 3.78 -3.22
N SER A 301 -1.64 4.21 -2.35
CA SER A 301 -1.95 4.50 -0.94
C SER A 301 -2.49 3.28 -0.20
N SER A 302 -2.09 2.09 -0.63
CA SER A 302 -2.56 0.82 -0.09
C SER A 302 -1.39 -0.13 0.05
N ASN A 303 -1.50 -1.10 0.95
CA ASN A 303 -0.46 -2.11 1.11
C ASN A 303 -0.33 -2.91 -0.19
N VAL A 304 0.91 -3.28 -0.51
CA VAL A 304 1.23 -4.11 -1.68
C VAL A 304 1.97 -5.34 -1.22
N GLY A 305 1.49 -6.50 -1.67
CA GLY A 305 2.14 -7.79 -1.47
C GLY A 305 2.52 -8.42 -2.81
N VAL A 306 3.44 -9.38 -2.75
CA VAL A 306 3.71 -10.28 -3.87
C VAL A 306 3.57 -11.71 -3.39
N ASN A 307 2.98 -12.56 -4.23
CA ASN A 307 3.13 -14.01 -4.12
C ASN A 307 3.77 -14.53 -5.41
N MET A 308 4.77 -15.41 -5.27
CA MET A 308 5.34 -16.14 -6.40
C MET A 308 4.68 -17.50 -6.52
N TYR A 309 4.36 -17.90 -7.75
CA TYR A 309 3.80 -19.21 -8.06
C TYR A 309 4.66 -19.89 -9.12
N LEU A 310 5.19 -21.06 -8.78
CA LEU A 310 5.98 -21.90 -9.67
C LEU A 310 5.26 -23.24 -9.86
N THR A 311 4.82 -23.53 -11.09
CA THR A 311 3.98 -24.70 -11.41
C THR A 311 4.64 -25.54 -12.52
N PRO A 312 4.82 -26.87 -12.35
CA PRO A 312 5.37 -27.76 -13.38
C PRO A 312 4.54 -27.79 -14.67
N ALA A 313 5.15 -28.24 -15.77
CA ALA A 313 4.46 -28.37 -17.05
C ALA A 313 3.21 -29.26 -16.95
N GLY A 314 2.10 -28.81 -17.55
CA GLY A 314 0.83 -29.53 -17.58
C GLY A 314 0.10 -29.64 -16.23
N CYS A 315 0.63 -29.08 -15.14
CA CYS A 315 0.05 -29.16 -13.80
C CYS A 315 -0.81 -27.94 -13.44
N GLN A 316 -1.70 -28.14 -12.47
CA GLN A 316 -2.50 -27.10 -11.85
C GLN A 316 -2.29 -27.14 -10.34
N GLY A 317 -2.06 -25.97 -9.74
CA GLY A 317 -1.83 -25.86 -8.30
C GLY A 317 -3.12 -25.65 -7.52
N PHE A 318 -3.91 -24.67 -7.94
CA PHE A 318 -5.06 -24.17 -7.19
C PHE A 318 -6.38 -24.45 -7.92
N PRO A 319 -7.47 -24.75 -7.18
CA PRO A 319 -8.82 -24.81 -7.73
C PRO A 319 -9.30 -23.41 -8.17
N PRO A 320 -10.44 -23.31 -8.87
CA PRO A 320 -11.13 -22.05 -9.08
C PRO A 320 -11.46 -21.33 -7.77
N HIS A 321 -11.16 -20.03 -7.70
CA HIS A 321 -11.45 -19.17 -6.54
C HIS A 321 -11.44 -17.69 -6.96
N PHE A 322 -11.91 -16.80 -6.08
CA PHE A 322 -11.65 -15.36 -6.18
C PHE A 322 -10.97 -14.85 -4.90
N ASP A 323 -10.20 -13.77 -5.04
CA ASP A 323 -9.50 -13.12 -3.94
C ASP A 323 -10.12 -11.76 -3.57
N ASP A 324 -9.73 -11.24 -2.40
CA ASP A 324 -10.14 -9.95 -1.84
C ASP A 324 -9.19 -8.78 -2.20
N ILE A 325 -8.40 -8.95 -3.26
CA ILE A 325 -7.38 -8.00 -3.72
C ILE A 325 -7.51 -7.70 -5.21
N ASP A 326 -7.03 -6.53 -5.62
CA ASP A 326 -6.70 -6.26 -7.01
C ASP A 326 -5.43 -7.01 -7.39
N ALA A 327 -5.48 -7.85 -8.42
CA ALA A 327 -4.38 -8.72 -8.82
C ALA A 327 -3.73 -8.24 -10.13
N PHE A 328 -2.41 -8.05 -10.11
CA PHE A 328 -1.57 -7.88 -11.29
C PHE A 328 -0.65 -9.09 -11.42
N VAL A 329 -0.97 -10.00 -12.33
CA VAL A 329 -0.19 -11.21 -12.63
C VAL A 329 0.89 -10.87 -13.65
N LEU A 330 2.15 -10.91 -13.23
CA LEU A 330 3.33 -10.72 -14.06
C LEU A 330 3.91 -12.09 -14.42
N GLN A 331 3.78 -12.50 -15.69
CA GLN A 331 4.30 -13.80 -16.14
C GLN A 331 5.83 -13.69 -16.35
N ILE A 332 6.61 -14.35 -15.50
CA ILE A 332 8.07 -14.20 -15.46
C ILE A 332 8.78 -15.26 -16.31
N GLU A 333 8.37 -16.51 -16.19
CA GLU A 333 8.97 -17.63 -16.94
C GLU A 333 7.88 -18.54 -17.52
N GLY A 334 8.17 -19.13 -18.69
CA GLY A 334 7.33 -20.15 -19.30
C GLY A 334 5.94 -19.66 -19.67
N LYS A 335 4.92 -20.54 -19.55
CA LYS A 335 3.56 -20.27 -20.03
C LYS A 335 2.48 -20.79 -19.11
N LYS A 336 1.38 -20.04 -18.97
CA LYS A 336 0.21 -20.44 -18.16
C LYS A 336 -1.10 -20.10 -18.85
N ILE A 337 -2.02 -21.05 -18.90
CA ILE A 337 -3.39 -20.85 -19.39
C ILE A 337 -4.24 -20.39 -18.21
N TRP A 338 -4.76 -19.17 -18.30
CA TRP A 338 -5.63 -18.55 -17.33
C TRP A 338 -7.07 -18.53 -17.83
N LYS A 339 -8.02 -18.81 -16.94
CA LYS A 339 -9.45 -18.73 -17.19
C LYS A 339 -10.10 -17.84 -16.15
N LEU A 340 -10.88 -16.85 -16.59
CA LEU A 340 -11.64 -15.94 -15.73
C LEU A 340 -13.14 -16.12 -15.95
N TYR A 341 -13.90 -16.08 -14.87
CA TYR A 341 -15.33 -16.42 -14.84
C TYR A 341 -16.15 -15.30 -14.20
N ASN A 342 -17.42 -15.22 -14.59
CA ASN A 342 -18.34 -14.28 -13.97
C ASN A 342 -18.59 -14.70 -12.52
N SER A 343 -18.93 -13.72 -11.69
CA SER A 343 -19.36 -13.97 -10.32
C SER A 343 -20.59 -14.89 -10.30
N ILE A 344 -20.66 -15.79 -9.30
CA ILE A 344 -21.81 -16.67 -9.09
C ILE A 344 -22.97 -15.87 -8.45
N ASP A 345 -22.64 -14.94 -7.54
CA ASP A 345 -23.56 -14.02 -6.90
C ASP A 345 -23.19 -12.56 -7.24
N GLU A 346 -24.18 -11.70 -7.50
CA GLU A 346 -23.96 -10.25 -7.68
C GLU A 346 -23.36 -9.62 -6.42
N ASN A 347 -23.60 -10.19 -5.23
CA ASN A 347 -23.02 -9.73 -3.96
C ASN A 347 -21.51 -10.03 -3.82
N GLU A 348 -20.95 -10.85 -4.71
CA GLU A 348 -19.52 -11.20 -4.74
C GLU A 348 -18.73 -10.32 -5.72
N VAL A 349 -19.39 -9.41 -6.46
CA VAL A 349 -18.71 -8.38 -7.25
C VAL A 349 -17.94 -7.45 -6.32
N LEU A 350 -16.65 -7.22 -6.63
CA LEU A 350 -15.72 -6.48 -5.78
C LEU A 350 -15.66 -7.03 -4.34
N ALA A 351 -15.63 -8.36 -4.22
CA ALA A 351 -15.63 -9.08 -2.95
C ALA A 351 -14.63 -8.53 -1.93
N ARG A 352 -15.10 -8.32 -0.69
CA ARG A 352 -14.28 -7.88 0.45
C ARG A 352 -13.58 -9.02 1.18
N LYS A 353 -13.80 -10.28 0.78
CA LYS A 353 -13.24 -11.50 1.36
C LYS A 353 -13.01 -12.51 0.26
N SER A 354 -11.92 -13.27 0.32
CA SER A 354 -11.67 -14.36 -0.64
C SER A 354 -12.73 -15.44 -0.52
N SER A 355 -12.98 -16.13 -1.62
CA SER A 355 -13.87 -17.30 -1.64
C SER A 355 -13.24 -18.51 -0.96
N GLN A 356 -14.07 -19.53 -0.71
CA GLN A 356 -13.54 -20.88 -0.58
C GLN A 356 -13.17 -21.43 -1.97
N ASP A 357 -12.48 -22.58 -1.99
CA ASP A 357 -12.22 -23.31 -3.22
C ASP A 357 -13.57 -23.70 -3.87
N LEU A 358 -13.80 -23.27 -5.12
CA LEU A 358 -15.02 -23.52 -5.88
C LEU A 358 -14.87 -24.78 -6.74
N LYS A 359 -15.99 -25.43 -7.08
CA LYS A 359 -15.99 -26.58 -7.99
C LYS A 359 -16.21 -26.12 -9.44
N GLU A 360 -15.64 -26.88 -10.39
CA GLU A 360 -15.77 -26.56 -11.81
C GLU A 360 -17.22 -26.59 -12.31
N ASP A 361 -18.10 -27.40 -11.72
CA ASP A 361 -19.52 -27.45 -12.06
C ASP A 361 -20.35 -26.27 -11.51
N GLU A 362 -19.76 -25.44 -10.63
CA GLU A 362 -20.43 -24.32 -9.97
C GLU A 362 -20.12 -22.96 -10.64
N ILE A 363 -19.05 -22.85 -11.44
CA ILE A 363 -18.51 -21.56 -11.95
C ILE A 363 -18.91 -21.19 -13.39
N GLY A 364 -19.57 -22.11 -14.11
CA GLY A 364 -19.99 -21.88 -15.51
C GLY A 364 -18.83 -21.80 -16.51
N GLU A 365 -19.09 -21.18 -17.67
CA GLU A 365 -18.08 -21.02 -18.73
C GLU A 365 -17.20 -19.78 -18.51
N PRO A 366 -15.89 -19.84 -18.81
CA PRO A 366 -15.02 -18.68 -18.70
C PRO A 366 -15.42 -17.61 -19.71
N PHE A 367 -15.51 -16.36 -19.27
CA PHE A 367 -15.70 -15.23 -20.20
C PHE A 367 -14.37 -14.80 -20.85
N MET A 368 -13.24 -15.18 -20.26
CA MET A 368 -11.91 -14.93 -20.78
C MET A 368 -11.03 -16.16 -20.55
N GLU A 369 -10.35 -16.60 -21.60
CA GLU A 369 -9.31 -17.64 -21.56
C GLU A 369 -8.10 -17.12 -22.34
N VAL A 370 -6.95 -17.03 -21.68
CA VAL A 370 -5.71 -16.49 -22.25
C VAL A 370 -4.51 -17.34 -21.86
N GLU A 371 -3.58 -17.54 -22.79
CA GLU A 371 -2.26 -18.10 -22.48
C GLU A 371 -1.28 -16.95 -22.26
N LEU A 372 -0.85 -16.77 -21.00
CA LEU A 372 0.21 -15.83 -20.67
C LEU A 372 1.56 -16.45 -20.96
N LYS A 373 2.42 -15.69 -21.62
CA LYS A 373 3.83 -16.00 -21.88
C LYS A 373 4.71 -15.06 -21.06
N ALA A 374 5.97 -15.44 -20.82
CA ALA A 374 6.90 -14.58 -20.12
C ALA A 374 6.95 -13.17 -20.75
N GLY A 375 6.83 -12.14 -19.92
CA GLY A 375 6.68 -10.73 -20.32
C GLY A 375 5.24 -10.19 -20.27
N ASP A 376 4.22 -11.05 -20.33
CA ASP A 376 2.81 -10.64 -20.31
C ASP A 376 2.35 -10.14 -18.92
N MET A 377 1.28 -9.35 -18.91
CA MET A 377 0.58 -8.92 -17.68
C MET A 377 -0.90 -9.24 -17.77
N LEU A 378 -1.49 -9.76 -16.70
CA LEU A 378 -2.94 -9.91 -16.56
C LEU A 378 -3.40 -9.23 -15.27
N TYR A 379 -4.26 -8.23 -15.41
CA TYR A 379 -4.98 -7.60 -14.30
C TYR A 379 -6.41 -8.12 -14.22
N PHE A 380 -6.91 -8.29 -13.00
CA PHE A 380 -8.34 -8.45 -12.73
C PHE A 380 -8.69 -7.92 -11.33
N PRO A 381 -9.90 -7.33 -11.17
CA PRO A 381 -10.34 -6.83 -9.87
C PRO A 381 -10.70 -7.97 -8.92
N ARG A 382 -10.72 -7.65 -7.61
CA ARG A 382 -11.20 -8.55 -6.54
C ARG A 382 -12.60 -9.09 -6.84
N GLY A 383 -12.85 -10.34 -6.45
CA GLY A 383 -14.11 -11.05 -6.75
C GLY A 383 -14.18 -11.73 -8.13
N VAL A 384 -13.21 -11.52 -9.03
CA VAL A 384 -13.14 -12.28 -10.29
C VAL A 384 -12.66 -13.70 -10.02
N ILE A 385 -13.54 -14.67 -10.29
CA ILE A 385 -13.21 -16.09 -10.21
C ILE A 385 -12.17 -16.41 -11.27
N HIS A 386 -11.10 -17.08 -10.86
CA HIS A 386 -10.00 -17.44 -11.74
C HIS A 386 -9.43 -18.82 -11.41
N GLN A 387 -8.86 -19.45 -12.43
CA GLN A 387 -7.97 -20.59 -12.29
C GLN A 387 -6.88 -20.57 -13.35
N ALA A 388 -5.76 -21.23 -13.07
CA ALA A 388 -4.62 -21.24 -13.97
C ALA A 388 -3.90 -22.59 -13.99
N LYS A 389 -3.60 -23.08 -15.18
CA LYS A 389 -2.87 -24.34 -15.43
C LYS A 389 -1.63 -24.05 -16.29
N SER A 390 -0.48 -24.62 -15.93
CA SER A 390 0.71 -24.49 -16.78
C SER A 390 0.48 -25.14 -18.14
N ALA A 391 1.09 -24.57 -19.18
CA ALA A 391 1.06 -25.16 -20.51
C ALA A 391 1.63 -26.60 -20.49
N PRO A 392 1.22 -27.49 -21.41
CA PRO A 392 1.60 -28.90 -21.36
C PRO A 392 3.11 -29.16 -21.46
N ASP A 393 3.86 -28.27 -22.11
CA ASP A 393 5.24 -28.45 -22.55
C ASP A 393 6.28 -27.67 -21.72
N VAL A 394 5.86 -26.73 -20.88
CA VAL A 394 6.78 -25.86 -20.14
C VAL A 394 6.23 -25.51 -18.75
N HIS A 395 7.13 -25.32 -17.77
CA HIS A 395 6.74 -24.81 -16.45
C HIS A 395 6.20 -23.38 -16.55
N SER A 396 5.70 -22.87 -15.44
CA SER A 396 5.25 -21.49 -15.31
C SER A 396 5.77 -20.89 -14.01
N LEU A 397 6.39 -19.71 -14.09
CA LEU A 397 6.66 -18.85 -12.94
C LEU A 397 5.95 -17.52 -13.15
N HIS A 398 5.07 -17.12 -12.22
CA HIS A 398 4.51 -15.77 -12.21
C HIS A 398 4.58 -15.15 -10.81
N LEU A 399 4.55 -13.83 -10.79
CA LEU A 399 4.38 -13.03 -9.58
C LEU A 399 2.99 -12.40 -9.62
N THR A 400 2.22 -12.54 -8.57
CA THR A 400 0.99 -11.78 -8.38
C THR A 400 1.30 -10.61 -7.47
N VAL A 401 1.34 -9.40 -8.01
CA VAL A 401 1.37 -8.16 -7.23
C VAL A 401 -0.06 -7.85 -6.82
N SER A 402 -0.33 -7.80 -5.52
CA SER A 402 -1.68 -7.60 -4.97
C SER A 402 -1.78 -6.31 -4.17
N THR A 403 -2.92 -5.61 -4.27
CA THR A 403 -3.18 -4.37 -3.53
C THR A 403 -4.67 -4.15 -3.22
N ASN A 404 -5.01 -3.06 -2.54
CA ASN A 404 -6.38 -2.63 -2.17
C ASN A 404 -7.19 -3.58 -1.28
N GLN A 405 -6.54 -4.47 -0.54
CA GLN A 405 -7.21 -5.28 0.47
C GLN A 405 -7.87 -4.37 1.53
N LEU A 406 -9.19 -4.50 1.72
CA LEU A 406 -9.97 -3.71 2.68
C LEU A 406 -9.74 -2.18 2.56
N ASN A 407 -9.60 -1.68 1.32
CA ASN A 407 -9.36 -0.28 1.02
C ASN A 407 -10.56 0.34 0.28
N THR A 408 -11.78 0.16 0.81
CA THR A 408 -13.03 0.61 0.16
C THR A 408 -13.65 1.81 0.87
N TRP A 409 -14.62 2.47 0.23
CA TRP A 409 -15.48 3.46 0.88
C TRP A 409 -16.15 2.93 2.15
N GLY A 410 -16.54 1.65 2.16
CA GLY A 410 -17.14 1.02 3.34
C GLY A 410 -16.17 0.90 4.51
N ASP A 411 -14.89 0.60 4.23
CA ASP A 411 -13.84 0.51 5.26
C ASP A 411 -13.54 1.91 5.83
N LEU A 412 -13.37 2.91 4.96
CA LEU A 412 -13.13 4.30 5.39
C LEU A 412 -14.28 4.86 6.22
N LEU A 413 -15.53 4.63 5.80
CA LEU A 413 -16.70 5.09 6.54
C LEU A 413 -16.87 4.35 7.87
N LEU A 414 -16.57 3.04 7.93
CA LEU A 414 -16.64 2.26 9.16
C LEU A 414 -15.70 2.85 10.22
N ASP A 415 -14.44 3.05 9.87
CA ASP A 415 -13.45 3.67 10.76
C ASP A 415 -13.92 5.06 11.21
N GLY A 416 -14.53 5.82 10.29
CA GLY A 416 -15.06 7.14 10.61
C GLY A 416 -16.27 7.19 11.52
N PHE A 417 -17.18 6.22 11.42
CA PHE A 417 -18.30 6.13 12.35
C PHE A 417 -17.83 5.69 13.73
N ILE A 418 -16.84 4.80 13.82
CA ILE A 418 -16.23 4.41 15.10
C ILE A 418 -15.63 5.63 15.77
N ASP A 419 -14.78 6.38 15.05
CA ASP A 419 -14.14 7.59 15.56
C ASP A 419 -15.17 8.66 15.97
N ALA A 420 -16.18 8.94 15.12
CA ALA A 420 -17.20 9.93 15.42
C ALA A 420 -17.97 9.60 16.72
N VAL A 421 -18.26 8.32 16.98
CA VAL A 421 -18.92 7.87 18.21
C VAL A 421 -17.98 7.96 19.41
N GLU A 422 -16.70 7.63 19.27
CA GLU A 422 -15.69 7.83 20.32
C GLU A 422 -15.60 9.31 20.70
N GLN A 423 -15.47 10.20 19.72
CA GLN A 423 -15.42 11.64 19.91
C GLN A 423 -16.70 12.19 20.54
N ALA A 424 -17.87 11.73 20.10
CA ALA A 424 -19.15 12.10 20.71
C ALA A 424 -19.22 11.64 22.18
N THR A 425 -18.75 10.43 22.48
CA THR A 425 -18.72 9.88 23.84
C THR A 425 -17.83 10.69 24.77
N GLU A 426 -16.70 11.22 24.29
CA GLU A 426 -15.83 12.09 25.09
C GLU A 426 -16.45 13.48 25.34
N ASN A 427 -17.13 14.04 24.35
CA ASN A 427 -17.50 15.45 24.35
C ASN A 427 -18.98 15.73 24.68
N ASP A 428 -19.83 14.71 24.69
CA ASP A 428 -21.27 14.85 24.82
C ASP A 428 -21.86 13.90 25.88
N VAL A 429 -22.53 14.48 26.87
CA VAL A 429 -23.13 13.69 27.96
C VAL A 429 -24.26 12.79 27.46
N GLU A 430 -24.94 13.13 26.36
CA GLU A 430 -26.03 12.30 25.83
C GLU A 430 -25.54 10.91 25.39
N PHE A 431 -24.30 10.81 24.87
CA PHE A 431 -23.67 9.54 24.48
C PHE A 431 -23.13 8.74 25.67
N ARG A 432 -22.96 9.39 26.84
CA ARG A 432 -22.51 8.73 28.08
C ARG A 432 -23.66 8.27 28.98
N LYS A 433 -24.91 8.62 28.66
CA LYS A 433 -26.08 8.16 29.42
C LYS A 433 -26.24 6.64 29.27
N THR A 434 -26.52 5.98 30.37
CA THR A 434 -26.75 4.52 30.41
C THR A 434 -27.97 4.15 29.57
N VAL A 435 -27.85 3.05 28.82
CA VAL A 435 -28.99 2.43 28.13
C VAL A 435 -30.05 1.93 29.13
N PRO A 436 -31.33 1.84 28.75
CA PRO A 436 -32.38 1.30 29.62
C PRO A 436 -32.07 -0.12 30.11
N LYS A 437 -32.37 -0.40 31.39
CA LYS A 437 -32.10 -1.71 32.04
C LYS A 437 -32.86 -2.90 31.41
N ASP A 438 -33.97 -2.62 30.75
CA ASP A 438 -34.95 -3.56 30.19
C ASP A 438 -34.90 -3.59 28.65
N ILE A 439 -33.83 -3.03 28.06
CA ILE A 439 -33.64 -2.98 26.60
C ILE A 439 -33.88 -4.32 25.90
N PHE A 440 -33.55 -5.45 26.53
CA PHE A 440 -33.71 -6.78 25.93
C PHE A 440 -35.16 -7.27 25.86
N ASP A 441 -36.08 -6.63 26.58
CA ASP A 441 -37.50 -7.00 26.57
C ASP A 441 -38.19 -6.46 25.29
N TYR A 442 -37.71 -5.34 24.74
CA TYR A 442 -38.35 -4.64 23.62
C TYR A 442 -37.40 -4.27 22.45
N ALA A 443 -36.11 -4.57 22.54
CA ALA A 443 -35.15 -4.40 21.44
C ALA A 443 -34.34 -5.68 21.17
N GLY A 444 -34.07 -5.94 19.88
CA GLY A 444 -33.38 -7.13 19.40
C GLY A 444 -34.21 -7.92 18.38
N SER A 445 -33.61 -8.95 17.77
CA SER A 445 -34.21 -9.68 16.64
C SER A 445 -35.55 -10.35 16.95
N LEU A 446 -35.81 -10.70 18.22
CA LEU A 446 -37.06 -11.33 18.66
C LEU A 446 -38.20 -10.32 18.91
N SER A 447 -37.87 -9.04 19.10
CA SER A 447 -38.81 -7.96 19.43
C SER A 447 -39.10 -7.03 18.24
N VAL A 448 -38.64 -7.39 17.03
CA VAL A 448 -38.78 -6.55 15.82
C VAL A 448 -40.26 -6.27 15.49
N SER A 449 -41.15 -7.24 15.74
CA SER A 449 -42.59 -7.12 15.52
C SER A 449 -43.37 -6.57 16.72
N ALA A 450 -42.71 -6.31 17.85
CA ALA A 450 -43.36 -5.72 19.01
C ALA A 450 -43.70 -4.25 18.70
N ASN A 451 -44.97 -3.86 18.92
CA ASN A 451 -45.41 -2.47 18.77
C ASN A 451 -45.57 -1.84 20.16
N SER A 452 -44.47 -1.76 20.91
CA SER A 452 -44.48 -1.17 22.25
C SER A 452 -43.99 0.29 22.23
N PRO A 453 -44.54 1.17 23.08
CA PRO A 453 -44.06 2.55 23.19
C PRO A 453 -42.57 2.66 23.51
N GLU A 454 -42.06 1.77 24.36
CA GLU A 454 -40.65 1.71 24.78
C GLU A 454 -39.73 1.41 23.59
N ARG A 455 -40.16 0.51 22.70
CA ARG A 455 -39.44 0.23 21.46
C ARG A 455 -39.38 1.45 20.56
N GLN A 456 -40.49 2.15 20.40
CA GLN A 456 -40.55 3.35 19.57
C GLN A 456 -39.63 4.45 20.13
N GLU A 457 -39.72 4.75 21.42
CA GLU A 457 -38.86 5.73 22.09
C GLU A 457 -37.38 5.36 21.96
N PHE A 458 -37.04 4.08 22.11
CA PHE A 458 -35.67 3.60 21.95
C PHE A 458 -35.14 3.79 20.51
N LEU A 459 -35.95 3.48 19.49
CA LEU A 459 -35.58 3.69 18.09
C LEU A 459 -35.42 5.18 17.76
N GLU A 460 -36.31 6.03 18.25
CA GLU A 460 -36.23 7.49 18.10
C GLU A 460 -34.98 8.05 18.76
N LYS A 461 -34.67 7.60 19.99
CA LYS A 461 -33.44 8.00 20.70
C LYS A 461 -32.19 7.54 19.97
N THR A 462 -32.18 6.29 19.49
CA THR A 462 -31.05 5.73 18.71
C THR A 462 -30.82 6.53 17.44
N SER A 463 -31.88 6.79 16.67
CA SER A 463 -31.82 7.60 15.44
C SER A 463 -31.31 9.03 15.73
N SER A 464 -31.83 9.66 16.80
CA SER A 464 -31.38 10.99 17.22
C SER A 464 -29.89 11.01 17.58
N LEU A 465 -29.39 10.00 18.30
CA LEU A 465 -27.97 9.88 18.62
C LEU A 465 -27.12 9.60 17.38
N MET A 466 -27.60 8.76 16.44
CA MET A 466 -26.90 8.54 15.16
C MET A 466 -26.77 9.83 14.36
N HIS A 467 -27.84 10.64 14.27
CA HIS A 467 -27.78 11.95 13.63
C HIS A 467 -26.82 12.90 14.35
N LYS A 468 -26.84 12.92 15.68
CA LYS A 468 -25.93 13.74 16.48
C LYS A 468 -24.47 13.30 16.35
N ALA A 469 -24.20 12.02 16.10
CA ALA A 469 -22.84 11.52 15.89
C ALA A 469 -22.22 12.09 14.62
N LEU A 470 -23.03 12.43 13.61
CA LEU A 470 -22.55 13.08 12.38
C LEU A 470 -21.93 14.45 12.65
N ASP A 471 -22.33 15.16 13.72
CA ASP A 471 -21.72 16.43 14.11
C ASP A 471 -20.26 16.27 14.56
N TYR A 472 -19.86 15.05 14.90
CA TYR A 472 -18.50 14.66 15.31
C TYR A 472 -17.72 13.97 14.19
N PHE A 473 -18.36 13.67 13.04
CA PHE A 473 -17.73 13.02 11.91
C PHE A 473 -16.83 14.01 11.14
N SER A 474 -15.51 13.79 11.14
CA SER A 474 -14.54 14.61 10.42
C SER A 474 -13.81 13.81 9.35
N VAL A 475 -14.03 14.17 8.09
CA VAL A 475 -13.35 13.54 6.95
C VAL A 475 -11.84 13.65 7.08
N GLU A 476 -11.34 14.81 7.51
CA GLU A 476 -9.91 15.05 7.69
C GLU A 476 -9.31 14.08 8.71
N HIS A 477 -9.95 13.93 9.88
CA HIS A 477 -9.48 13.04 10.93
C HIS A 477 -9.46 11.56 10.49
N ILE A 478 -10.49 11.14 9.76
CA ILE A 478 -10.61 9.77 9.25
C ILE A 478 -9.52 9.48 8.22
N VAL A 479 -9.31 10.40 7.28
CA VAL A 479 -8.27 10.27 6.26
C VAL A 479 -6.88 10.27 6.90
N ASP A 480 -6.65 11.08 7.94
CA ASP A 480 -5.41 11.07 8.69
C ASP A 480 -5.20 9.75 9.44
N SER A 481 -6.22 9.24 10.13
CA SER A 481 -6.18 7.93 10.80
C SER A 481 -5.90 6.79 9.81
N ALA A 482 -6.57 6.79 8.67
CA ALA A 482 -6.32 5.83 7.59
C ALA A 482 -4.88 5.94 7.05
N ALA A 483 -4.36 7.16 6.88
CA ALA A 483 -2.98 7.38 6.47
C ALA A 483 -1.96 6.87 7.50
N LEU A 484 -2.21 7.03 8.81
CA LEU A 484 -1.38 6.46 9.88
C LEU A 484 -1.37 4.94 9.83
N ASN A 485 -2.56 4.34 9.71
CA ASN A 485 -2.71 2.88 9.59
C ASN A 485 -1.98 2.34 8.36
N PHE A 486 -2.04 3.06 7.24
CA PHE A 486 -1.25 2.75 6.04
C PHE A 486 0.26 2.82 6.31
N MET A 487 0.76 3.91 6.90
CA MET A 487 2.19 4.07 7.19
C MET A 487 2.72 2.98 8.13
N HIS A 488 1.96 2.60 9.15
CA HIS A 488 2.35 1.52 10.07
C HIS A 488 2.47 0.14 9.42
N LYS A 489 1.72 -0.09 8.33
CA LYS A 489 1.69 -1.37 7.61
C LYS A 489 2.52 -1.35 6.31
N SER A 490 2.96 -0.17 5.88
CA SER A 490 3.72 0.01 4.65
C SER A 490 5.09 -0.64 4.75
N LEU A 491 5.57 -1.16 3.62
CA LEU A 491 6.96 -1.57 3.50
C LEU A 491 7.88 -0.35 3.65
N PRO A 492 9.09 -0.52 4.23
CA PRO A 492 10.10 0.52 4.21
C PRO A 492 10.46 0.91 2.77
N PRO A 493 10.85 2.16 2.52
CA PRO A 493 11.33 2.57 1.21
C PRO A 493 12.69 1.93 0.90
N VAL A 494 12.90 1.55 -0.36
CA VAL A 494 14.23 1.23 -0.87
C VAL A 494 14.87 2.50 -1.40
N PHE A 495 16.04 2.87 -0.86
CA PHE A 495 16.78 4.07 -1.28
C PHE A 495 17.77 3.76 -2.41
N THR A 496 17.77 4.58 -3.44
CA THR A 496 18.81 4.62 -4.47
C THR A 496 20.16 5.00 -3.88
N GLN A 497 21.23 4.73 -4.64
CA GLN A 497 22.58 5.11 -4.23
C GLN A 497 22.73 6.62 -4.01
N MET A 498 22.09 7.44 -4.86
CA MET A 498 22.12 8.90 -4.72
C MET A 498 21.41 9.36 -3.45
N GLU A 499 20.26 8.78 -3.12
CA GLU A 499 19.55 9.11 -1.88
C GLU A 499 20.34 8.71 -0.64
N LYS A 500 20.94 7.51 -0.64
CA LYS A 500 21.85 7.08 0.43
C LYS A 500 23.02 8.06 0.56
N ALA A 501 23.64 8.45 -0.55
CA ALA A 501 24.77 9.38 -0.56
C ALA A 501 24.41 10.82 -0.12
N CYS A 502 23.14 11.21 -0.17
CA CYS A 502 22.68 12.56 0.19
C CYS A 502 21.81 12.60 1.45
N SER A 503 21.72 11.50 2.20
CA SER A 503 20.97 11.38 3.46
C SER A 503 21.80 10.66 4.52
N VAL A 504 21.33 10.63 5.77
CA VAL A 504 22.03 9.93 6.87
C VAL A 504 22.27 8.43 6.57
N HIS A 505 21.46 7.82 5.69
CA HIS A 505 21.54 6.39 5.33
C HIS A 505 22.85 5.98 4.65
N GLY A 506 23.58 6.92 4.05
CA GLY A 506 24.91 6.69 3.46
C GLY A 506 25.86 7.88 3.58
N ASN A 507 25.40 9.00 4.14
CA ASN A 507 26.16 10.21 4.40
C ASN A 507 25.94 10.68 5.85
N GLY A 508 25.94 9.72 6.78
CA GLY A 508 26.02 9.94 8.21
C GLY A 508 27.46 9.83 8.74
N ALA A 509 27.62 9.82 10.06
CA ALA A 509 28.90 9.56 10.72
C ALA A 509 29.36 8.12 10.49
N GLU A 510 30.66 7.92 10.27
CA GLU A 510 31.23 6.59 10.03
C GLU A 510 32.46 6.32 10.90
N PHE A 511 32.65 5.07 11.32
CA PHE A 511 33.90 4.62 11.94
C PHE A 511 34.77 3.95 10.88
N LYS A 512 35.88 4.60 10.52
CA LYS A 512 36.76 4.14 9.45
C LYS A 512 38.22 4.33 9.84
N ASN A 513 39.02 3.28 9.64
CA ASN A 513 40.45 3.25 9.98
C ASN A 513 40.74 3.63 11.45
N GLY A 514 39.91 3.17 12.39
CA GLY A 514 40.12 3.43 13.82
C GLY A 514 39.67 4.82 14.29
N LYS A 515 39.08 5.64 13.42
CA LYS A 515 38.63 7.01 13.73
C LYS A 515 37.16 7.20 13.40
N VAL A 516 36.50 8.11 14.14
CA VAL A 516 35.14 8.58 13.84
C VAL A 516 35.22 9.74 12.87
N HIS A 517 34.55 9.63 11.73
CA HIS A 517 34.43 10.69 10.73
C HIS A 517 33.02 11.27 10.82
N LEU A 518 32.91 12.48 11.36
CA LEU A 518 31.65 13.21 11.44
C LEU A 518 31.38 13.96 10.13
N LYS A 519 30.10 14.15 9.82
CA LYS A 519 29.68 15.04 8.75
C LYS A 519 29.41 16.43 9.31
N GLN A 520 29.55 17.46 8.48
CA GLN A 520 29.18 18.82 8.86
C GLN A 520 27.67 18.87 9.16
N ASN A 521 27.25 19.78 10.03
CA ASN A 521 25.83 20.05 10.22
C ASN A 521 25.24 20.75 9.00
N LEU A 522 23.93 20.65 8.84
CA LEU A 522 23.20 21.46 7.88
C LEU A 522 23.42 22.95 8.16
N THR A 523 23.35 23.73 7.08
CA THR A 523 23.41 25.20 7.09
C THR A 523 22.18 25.74 6.38
N LEU A 524 21.86 27.01 6.64
CA LEU A 524 20.75 27.72 6.00
C LEU A 524 20.80 27.73 4.45
N ASN A 525 21.97 27.49 3.86
CA ASN A 525 22.16 27.46 2.41
C ASN A 525 21.99 26.07 1.80
N ASN A 526 21.98 25.00 2.60
CA ASN A 526 21.73 23.66 2.08
C ASN A 526 20.34 23.59 1.45
N LYS A 527 20.25 22.94 0.29
CA LYS A 527 18.99 22.60 -0.35
C LYS A 527 18.54 21.23 0.12
N ILE A 528 17.30 21.14 0.60
CA ILE A 528 16.72 19.92 1.19
C ILE A 528 15.37 19.57 0.57
N ARG A 529 14.98 18.30 0.72
CA ARG A 529 13.63 17.78 0.49
C ARG A 529 13.37 16.56 1.35
N PHE A 530 12.11 16.16 1.51
CA PHE A 530 11.79 14.82 2.00
C PHE A 530 12.31 13.75 1.05
N ILE A 531 12.84 12.66 1.61
CA ILE A 531 13.31 11.51 0.83
C ILE A 531 12.13 10.86 0.11
N ARG A 532 11.01 10.62 0.83
CA ARG A 532 9.73 10.16 0.27
C ARG A 532 8.61 11.11 0.69
N LYS A 533 7.66 11.37 -0.21
CA LYS A 533 6.51 12.23 0.09
C LYS A 533 5.60 11.62 1.17
N ARG A 534 5.47 10.29 1.16
CA ARG A 534 4.64 9.54 2.12
C ARG A 534 5.40 8.99 3.33
N ALA A 535 6.69 9.32 3.51
CA ALA A 535 7.42 8.94 4.72
C ALA A 535 7.02 9.77 5.95
N VAL A 536 6.28 10.87 5.75
CA VAL A 536 5.81 11.74 6.82
C VAL A 536 4.33 12.04 6.62
N ARG A 537 3.55 11.85 7.68
CA ARG A 537 2.23 12.47 7.83
C ARG A 537 2.30 13.47 8.96
N VAL A 538 1.76 14.66 8.70
CA VAL A 538 1.67 15.72 9.69
C VAL A 538 0.24 15.75 10.20
N LEU A 539 0.07 15.61 11.52
CA LEU A 539 -1.20 15.80 12.20
C LEU A 539 -1.24 17.22 12.81
N LEU A 540 -2.41 17.62 13.30
CA LEU A 540 -2.74 18.91 13.96
C LEU A 540 -1.55 19.62 14.65
N GLU A 541 -1.54 20.96 14.59
CA GLU A 541 -0.48 21.83 15.15
C GLU A 541 0.93 21.53 14.60
N PHE A 542 1.23 22.06 13.42
CA PHE A 542 2.48 21.80 12.73
C PHE A 542 3.25 23.05 12.36
N ASP A 543 4.58 22.89 12.30
CA ASP A 543 5.46 23.92 11.77
C ASP A 543 5.20 24.12 10.27
N MET A 544 4.91 25.37 9.88
CA MET A 544 4.59 25.73 8.49
C MET A 544 5.71 25.36 7.52
N SER A 545 6.96 25.28 7.98
CA SER A 545 8.10 24.84 7.18
C SER A 545 7.92 23.40 6.68
N ILE A 546 7.44 22.49 7.54
CA ILE A 546 7.19 21.08 7.21
C ILE A 546 6.09 20.98 6.15
N SER A 547 5.01 21.76 6.31
CA SER A 547 3.90 21.76 5.34
C SER A 547 4.31 22.30 3.97
N VAL A 548 5.11 23.38 3.93
CA VAL A 548 5.68 23.87 2.67
C VAL A 548 6.58 22.81 2.04
N LEU A 549 7.45 22.18 2.83
CA LEU A 549 8.37 21.14 2.36
C LEU A 549 7.65 19.91 1.79
N LEU A 550 6.56 19.46 2.43
CA LEU A 550 5.71 18.38 1.92
C LEU A 550 5.02 18.75 0.60
N ASN A 551 4.55 19.99 0.47
CA ASN A 551 3.80 20.45 -0.71
C ASN A 551 4.66 20.68 -1.95
N ILE A 552 5.95 20.96 -1.77
CA ILE A 552 6.90 21.17 -2.88
C ILE A 552 7.64 19.89 -3.29
N CYS A 553 7.70 18.88 -2.43
CA CYS A 553 8.32 17.58 -2.72
C CYS A 553 7.78 17.01 -4.06
N PRO A 554 8.67 16.58 -4.99
CA PRO A 554 10.09 16.26 -4.82
C PRO A 554 11.08 17.43 -5.07
N ALA A 555 10.62 18.67 -5.23
CA ALA A 555 11.53 19.79 -5.47
C ALA A 555 12.38 20.12 -4.23
N PHE A 556 13.64 20.45 -4.46
CA PHE A 556 14.55 20.95 -3.42
C PHE A 556 14.29 22.43 -3.09
N VAL A 557 14.47 22.80 -1.83
CA VAL A 557 14.38 24.18 -1.33
C VAL A 557 15.53 24.49 -0.39
N LYS A 558 16.06 25.72 -0.41
CA LYS A 558 17.06 26.13 0.59
C LYS A 558 16.38 26.25 1.95
N ILE A 559 17.06 25.82 3.01
CA ILE A 559 16.52 25.89 4.38
C ILE A 559 16.05 27.32 4.71
N LYS A 560 16.85 28.34 4.42
CA LYS A 560 16.48 29.75 4.67
C LYS A 560 15.22 30.25 3.96
N ASP A 561 14.79 29.58 2.88
CA ASP A 561 13.62 30.00 2.10
C ASP A 561 12.32 29.38 2.65
N LEU A 562 12.41 28.47 3.64
CA LEU A 562 11.25 27.94 4.34
C LEU A 562 10.65 28.99 5.29
N PRO A 563 9.33 29.01 5.53
CA PRO A 563 8.72 29.91 6.50
C PRO A 563 9.19 29.56 7.91
N HIS A 564 9.76 30.54 8.61
CA HIS A 564 10.22 30.40 10.00
C HIS A 564 10.22 31.76 10.68
N GLU A 565 10.11 31.75 12.02
CA GLU A 565 10.30 32.93 12.86
C GLU A 565 11.74 33.02 13.39
N ASP A 566 12.38 31.87 13.62
CA ASP A 566 13.74 31.74 14.15
C ASP A 566 14.54 30.76 13.29
N SER A 567 15.66 31.26 12.72
CA SER A 567 16.50 30.49 11.81
C SER A 567 17.25 29.36 12.52
N ASP A 568 17.60 29.52 13.80
CA ASP A 568 18.34 28.50 14.57
C ASP A 568 17.41 27.35 14.97
N ALA A 569 16.17 27.69 15.37
CA ALA A 569 15.13 26.70 15.62
C ALA A 569 14.80 25.90 14.35
N LEU A 570 14.67 26.57 13.19
CA LEU A 570 14.46 25.92 11.91
C LEU A 570 15.63 24.98 11.57
N LEU A 571 16.87 25.44 11.72
CA LEU A 571 18.05 24.62 11.41
C LEU A 571 18.12 23.39 12.31
N THR A 572 17.83 23.55 13.60
CA THR A 572 17.74 22.44 14.57
C THR A 572 16.67 21.42 14.17
N LEU A 573 15.49 21.88 13.74
CA LEU A 573 14.42 21.01 13.26
C LEU A 573 14.84 20.25 11.99
N MET A 574 15.41 20.94 11.00
CA MET A 574 15.86 20.30 9.75
C MET A 574 17.00 19.31 10.00
N GLN A 575 17.93 19.61 10.91
CA GLN A 575 18.98 18.68 11.31
C GLN A 575 18.39 17.41 11.93
N LYS A 576 17.45 17.54 12.88
CA LYS A 576 16.75 16.39 13.47
C LYS A 576 16.06 15.53 12.42
N LEU A 577 15.37 16.14 11.46
CA LEU A 577 14.68 15.40 10.39
C LEU A 577 15.66 14.72 9.41
N TYR A 578 16.85 15.29 9.20
CA TYR A 578 17.93 14.65 8.45
C TYR A 578 18.50 13.45 9.21
N ASP A 579 18.77 13.60 10.50
CA ASP A 579 19.32 12.55 11.36
C ASP A 579 18.34 11.38 11.55
N LEU A 580 17.04 11.66 11.57
CA LEU A 580 15.98 10.64 11.54
C LEU A 580 15.88 9.91 10.17
N GLY A 581 16.65 10.34 9.16
CA GLY A 581 16.68 9.71 7.85
C GLY A 581 15.44 9.96 7.02
N ILE A 582 14.82 11.13 7.18
CA ILE A 582 13.59 11.52 6.49
C ILE A 582 13.85 12.62 5.45
N LEU A 583 14.89 13.43 5.66
CA LEU A 583 15.37 14.42 4.71
C LEU A 583 16.61 13.95 3.95
N MET A 584 16.76 14.48 2.75
CA MET A 584 18.00 14.46 2.01
C MET A 584 18.38 15.84 1.53
N THR A 585 19.66 16.00 1.24
CA THR A 585 20.26 17.19 0.64
C THR A 585 20.37 17.05 -0.88
N GLU A 586 20.52 18.15 -1.59
CA GLU A 586 20.74 18.14 -3.06
C GLU A 586 22.10 17.53 -3.42
N THR A 587 23.11 17.74 -2.56
CA THR A 587 24.47 17.24 -2.71
C THR A 587 24.98 16.67 -1.39
N PRO A 588 25.80 15.61 -1.39
CA PRO A 588 26.33 15.01 -0.18
C PRO A 588 26.98 16.04 0.76
N ILE A 589 26.73 15.90 2.06
CA ILE A 589 27.35 16.74 3.07
C ILE A 589 28.82 16.34 3.21
N LYS A 590 29.70 17.34 3.28
CA LYS A 590 31.15 17.16 3.43
C LYS A 590 31.48 16.63 4.83
N CYS A 591 32.61 15.93 4.96
CA CYS A 591 33.15 15.62 6.28
C CYS A 591 33.52 16.92 7.01
N SER A 592 33.35 16.95 8.33
CA SER A 592 33.98 17.99 9.14
C SER A 592 35.49 17.85 8.98
N SER A 593 36.19 18.97 8.72
CA SER A 593 37.64 18.99 8.89
C SER A 593 37.94 18.69 10.35
N GLU A 594 38.77 17.67 10.61
CA GLU A 594 39.34 17.39 11.95
C GLU A 594 40.03 18.63 12.52
#